data_AF-A0A1G7ZDT9-F1
#
_entry.id   AF-A0A1G7ZDT9-F1
#
_cell.length_a   1.000
_cell.length_b   1.000
_cell.length_c   1.000
_cell.angle_alpha   90.00
_cell.angle_beta   90.00
_cell.angle_gamma   90.00
#
_symmetry.space_group_name_H-M   'P 1'
#
loop_
_entity.id
_entity.type
_entity.pdbx_description
1 polymer ?
#
loop_
_entity_poly.entity_id
_entity_poly.type
_entity_poly.pdbx_seq_one_letter_code
_entity_poly.pdbx_strand_id
1 'polypeptide(L)'
;MKLLLLNPNTSASVTQLMTDVGQRAAAPGTELVPCTASRGVPYIATRTEAQIGGAIALEMLAEQHTKVDAAIIAAFGDPGLFAARETFDIPVIGLAEAAMLTACMAGRRFAIVTFAQALGPWYEECVRDHGLRERCAGIRMLDTPFKAISEVGTEKEDLLVDLAQRAIVEDEADVLIFAGAPLSGLAERVADRIPVPVVDQVVAAVKQAEALVALRLRKATAGTFRRPAAKPTTGLADALGARLEHRDSCQRGGRRCEKPNSFSMARPKANRRDSQPGGAMIWIPNGSSFASRRTGKVRTGKPTSDTMKVTAR
;
A
#
# COMPACT_ATOMS: atom_id res chain seq x y z
N MET A 1 7.68 21.89 -9.26
CA MET A 1 7.22 20.53 -9.59
C MET A 1 5.76 20.40 -9.21
N LYS A 2 5.01 19.54 -9.89
CA LYS A 2 3.59 19.27 -9.62
C LYS A 2 3.44 17.89 -9.00
N LEU A 3 2.81 17.82 -7.83
CA LEU A 3 2.53 16.58 -7.12
C LEU A 3 1.02 16.32 -7.15
N LEU A 4 0.59 15.22 -7.74
CA LEU A 4 -0.82 14.82 -7.70
C LEU A 4 -1.16 14.29 -6.31
N LEU A 5 -2.08 14.95 -5.61
CA LEU A 5 -2.67 14.42 -4.38
C LEU A 5 -3.97 13.70 -4.72
N LEU A 6 -3.88 12.39 -4.93
CA LEU A 6 -4.95 11.56 -5.46
C LEU A 6 -5.74 10.93 -4.31
N ASN A 7 -6.91 11.47 -4.00
CA ASN A 7 -7.85 10.88 -3.06
C ASN A 7 -8.78 9.86 -3.79
N PRO A 8 -8.63 8.54 -3.55
CA PRO A 8 -9.45 7.52 -4.21
C PRO A 8 -10.87 7.38 -3.62
N ASN A 9 -11.24 8.20 -2.64
CA ASN A 9 -12.61 8.30 -2.12
C ASN A 9 -13.30 9.58 -2.61
N THR A 10 -14.62 9.66 -2.43
CA THR A 10 -15.45 10.73 -2.99
C THR A 10 -15.55 11.98 -2.10
N SER A 11 -14.86 12.02 -0.96
CA SER A 11 -14.97 13.14 -0.01
C SER A 11 -14.05 14.31 -0.38
N ALA A 12 -14.61 15.31 -1.07
CA ALA A 12 -13.89 16.52 -1.44
C ALA A 12 -13.35 17.32 -0.23
N SER A 13 -14.08 17.33 0.90
CA SER A 13 -13.62 17.98 2.13
C SER A 13 -12.35 17.34 2.71
N VAL A 14 -12.23 16.01 2.62
CA VAL A 14 -11.03 15.28 3.03
C VAL A 14 -9.87 15.57 2.07
N THR A 15 -10.13 15.66 0.76
CA THR A 15 -9.11 16.11 -0.22
C THR A 15 -8.61 17.51 0.11
N GLN A 16 -9.52 18.45 0.41
CA GLN A 16 -9.15 19.82 0.75
C GLN A 16 -8.30 19.87 2.02
N LEU A 17 -8.71 19.17 3.09
CA LEU A 17 -7.96 19.06 4.33
C LEU A 17 -6.51 18.61 4.10
N MET A 18 -6.33 17.52 3.35
CA MET A 18 -4.98 17.02 3.03
C MET A 18 -4.20 17.98 2.12
N THR A 19 -4.88 18.66 1.21
CA THR A 19 -4.25 19.66 0.34
C THR A 19 -3.73 20.84 1.16
N ASP A 20 -4.51 21.35 2.10
CA ASP A 20 -4.11 22.46 2.96
C ASP A 20 -2.91 22.10 3.83
N VAL A 21 -2.90 20.91 4.43
CA VAL A 21 -1.77 20.38 5.23
C VAL A 21 -0.54 20.20 4.35
N GLY A 22 -0.70 19.53 3.21
CA GLY A 22 0.41 19.26 2.29
C GLY A 22 1.01 20.54 1.71
N GLN A 23 0.18 21.54 1.38
CA GLN A 23 0.64 22.77 0.74
C GLN A 23 1.42 23.66 1.70
N ARG A 24 1.10 23.64 3.00
CA ARG A 24 1.92 24.28 4.04
C ARG A 24 3.29 23.61 4.20
N ALA A 25 3.36 22.30 4.01
CA ALA A 25 4.60 21.55 4.10
C ALA A 25 5.44 21.60 2.82
N ALA A 26 4.84 21.84 1.65
CA ALA A 26 5.51 21.83 0.36
C ALA A 26 6.69 22.82 0.28
N ALA A 27 7.79 22.42 -0.34
CA ALA A 27 8.94 23.27 -0.60
C ALA A 27 8.60 24.37 -1.64
N PRO A 28 9.36 25.48 -1.67
CA PRO A 28 9.17 26.52 -2.69
C PRO A 28 9.20 25.95 -4.11
N GLY A 29 8.19 26.29 -4.91
CA GLY A 29 8.03 25.80 -6.27
C GLY A 29 7.37 24.42 -6.39
N THR A 30 6.93 23.80 -5.30
CA THR A 30 6.07 22.61 -5.31
C THR A 30 4.59 23.00 -5.27
N GLU A 31 3.85 22.54 -6.27
CA GLU A 31 2.40 22.70 -6.41
C GLU A 31 1.72 21.36 -6.12
N LEU A 32 0.79 21.32 -5.17
CA LEU A 32 -0.09 20.17 -5.00
C LEU A 32 -1.31 20.30 -5.91
N VAL A 33 -1.58 19.26 -6.69
CA VAL A 33 -2.73 19.16 -7.58
C VAL A 33 -3.75 18.23 -6.92
N PRO A 34 -4.80 18.76 -6.25
CA PRO A 34 -5.81 17.93 -5.62
C PRO A 34 -6.66 17.19 -6.66
N CYS A 35 -6.93 15.91 -6.42
CA CYS A 35 -7.80 15.11 -7.27
C CYS A 35 -8.67 14.19 -6.40
N THR A 36 -10.00 14.36 -6.48
CA THR A 36 -10.97 13.55 -5.73
C THR A 36 -11.65 12.58 -6.67
N ALA A 37 -11.87 11.34 -6.23
CA ALA A 37 -12.60 10.37 -7.03
C ALA A 37 -14.04 10.84 -7.29
N SER A 38 -14.50 10.67 -8.54
CA SER A 38 -15.88 11.00 -8.95
C SER A 38 -16.89 9.89 -8.62
N ARG A 39 -16.41 8.71 -8.23
CA ARG A 39 -17.20 7.53 -7.88
C ARG A 39 -16.51 6.72 -6.78
N GLY A 40 -17.23 5.80 -6.17
CA GLY A 40 -16.70 4.93 -5.11
C GLY A 40 -17.36 5.21 -3.76
N VAL A 41 -16.59 5.03 -2.69
CA VAL A 41 -17.06 5.23 -1.31
C VAL A 41 -16.61 6.60 -0.77
N PRO A 42 -17.34 7.18 0.21
CA PRO A 42 -16.96 8.45 0.83
C PRO A 42 -15.67 8.35 1.65
N TYR A 43 -15.34 7.17 2.17
CA TYR A 43 -14.09 6.87 2.84
C TYR A 43 -13.82 5.37 2.72
N ILE A 44 -12.56 4.96 2.88
CA ILE A 44 -12.15 3.57 2.76
C ILE A 44 -11.82 3.05 4.16
N ALA A 45 -12.56 2.05 4.61
CA ALA A 45 -12.38 1.42 5.91
C ALA A 45 -12.33 -0.11 5.86
N THR A 46 -12.60 -0.72 4.71
CA THR A 46 -12.63 -2.18 4.54
C THR A 46 -11.84 -2.66 3.34
N ARG A 47 -11.55 -3.97 3.29
CA ARG A 47 -10.82 -4.59 2.16
C ARG A 47 -11.54 -4.43 0.82
N THR A 48 -12.86 -4.61 0.79
CA THR A 48 -13.65 -4.41 -0.44
C THR A 48 -13.51 -2.99 -0.95
N GLU A 49 -13.61 -2.02 -0.06
CA GLU A 49 -13.46 -0.61 -0.39
C GLU A 49 -12.04 -0.28 -0.84
N ALA A 50 -11.01 -0.91 -0.23
CA ALA A 50 -9.62 -0.74 -0.64
C ALA A 50 -9.38 -1.30 -2.05
N GLN A 51 -10.03 -2.41 -2.44
CA GLN A 51 -9.96 -2.92 -3.82
C GLN A 51 -10.62 -1.96 -4.81
N ILE A 52 -11.80 -1.44 -4.48
CA ILE A 52 -12.52 -0.45 -5.30
C ILE A 52 -11.68 0.83 -5.43
N GLY A 53 -11.19 1.37 -4.31
CA GLY A 53 -10.36 2.56 -4.25
C GLY A 53 -9.03 2.38 -4.99
N GLY A 54 -8.42 1.19 -4.93
CA GLY A 54 -7.20 0.88 -5.67
C GLY A 54 -7.41 0.89 -7.18
N ALA A 55 -8.52 0.32 -7.67
CA ALA A 55 -8.87 0.39 -9.09
C ALA A 55 -9.12 1.84 -9.53
N ILE A 56 -9.88 2.61 -8.75
CA ILE A 56 -10.15 4.03 -9.00
C ILE A 56 -8.85 4.85 -8.99
N ALA A 57 -7.93 4.56 -8.07
CA ALA A 57 -6.63 5.22 -8.02
C ALA A 57 -5.82 5.03 -9.31
N LEU A 58 -5.83 3.82 -9.88
CA LEU A 58 -5.16 3.54 -11.15
C LEU A 58 -5.82 4.26 -12.32
N GLU A 59 -7.15 4.37 -12.34
CA GLU A 59 -7.89 5.13 -13.36
C GLU A 59 -7.54 6.63 -13.30
N MET A 60 -7.66 7.23 -12.12
CA MET A 60 -7.34 8.64 -11.90
C MET A 60 -5.87 8.94 -12.23
N LEU A 61 -4.95 8.05 -11.85
CA LEU A 61 -3.53 8.20 -12.18
C LEU A 61 -3.30 8.10 -13.69
N ALA A 62 -4.00 7.21 -14.39
CA ALA A 62 -3.92 7.11 -15.85
C ALA A 62 -4.36 8.40 -16.58
N GLU A 63 -5.30 9.16 -16.02
CA GLU A 63 -5.75 10.44 -16.58
C GLU A 63 -4.76 11.58 -16.34
N GLN A 64 -3.94 11.50 -15.29
CA GLN A 64 -3.14 12.63 -14.79
C GLN A 64 -1.62 12.43 -14.88
N HIS A 65 -1.10 11.20 -14.98
CA HIS A 65 0.34 10.91 -14.84
C HIS A 65 1.25 11.67 -15.82
N THR A 66 0.73 12.10 -16.97
CA THR A 66 1.49 12.88 -17.95
C THR A 66 1.63 14.37 -17.62
N LYS A 67 0.87 14.86 -16.63
CA LYS A 67 0.77 16.29 -16.25
C LYS A 67 1.46 16.62 -14.93
N VAL A 68 2.02 15.62 -14.25
CA VAL A 68 2.61 15.75 -12.91
C VAL A 68 3.98 15.07 -12.85
N ASP A 69 4.78 15.46 -11.86
CA ASP A 69 6.13 14.94 -11.64
C ASP A 69 6.14 13.71 -10.73
N ALA A 70 5.17 13.61 -9.81
CA ALA A 70 4.92 12.46 -8.95
C ALA A 70 3.46 12.44 -8.48
N ALA A 71 3.04 11.33 -7.89
CA ALA A 71 1.70 11.16 -7.33
C ALA A 71 1.73 10.60 -5.91
N ILE A 72 0.76 11.01 -5.10
CA ILE A 72 0.51 10.55 -3.74
C ILE A 72 -0.86 9.87 -3.72
N ILE A 73 -0.91 8.61 -3.32
CA ILE A 73 -2.16 7.91 -3.02
C ILE A 73 -2.64 8.39 -1.65
N ALA A 74 -3.58 9.33 -1.65
CA ALA A 74 -4.06 10.05 -0.49
C ALA A 74 -5.10 9.26 0.32
N ALA A 75 -4.78 8.00 0.65
CA ALA A 75 -5.54 7.15 1.54
C ALA A 75 -4.58 6.26 2.34
N PHE A 76 -4.61 6.36 3.68
CA PHE A 76 -3.80 5.51 4.54
C PHE A 76 -4.25 4.04 4.38
N GLY A 77 -3.29 3.14 4.19
CA GLY A 77 -3.50 1.76 3.72
C GLY A 77 -3.13 1.57 2.24
N ASP A 78 -2.80 2.66 1.54
CA ASP A 78 -2.14 2.71 0.23
C ASP A 78 -2.78 1.86 -0.87
N PRO A 79 -4.11 1.93 -1.06
CA PRO A 79 -4.81 1.10 -2.02
C PRO A 79 -4.28 1.32 -3.45
N GLY A 80 -3.81 0.24 -4.09
CA GLY A 80 -3.29 0.27 -5.44
C GLY A 80 -1.84 0.76 -5.60
N LEU A 81 -1.13 1.10 -4.52
CA LEU A 81 0.23 1.65 -4.58
C LEU A 81 1.22 0.78 -5.38
N PHE A 82 1.28 -0.53 -5.10
CA PHE A 82 2.21 -1.41 -5.79
C PHE A 82 1.88 -1.56 -7.28
N ALA A 83 0.60 -1.66 -7.62
CA ALA A 83 0.15 -1.70 -9.01
C ALA A 83 0.46 -0.39 -9.74
N ALA A 84 0.32 0.75 -9.05
CA ALA A 84 0.67 2.06 -9.59
C ALA A 84 2.18 2.16 -9.88
N ARG A 85 3.01 1.72 -8.92
CA ARG A 85 4.47 1.64 -9.10
C ARG A 85 4.88 0.68 -10.20
N GLU A 86 4.14 -0.38 -10.46
CA GLU A 86 4.39 -1.31 -11.57
C GLU A 86 4.03 -0.65 -12.92
N THR A 87 2.90 0.06 -12.98
CA THR A 87 2.28 0.56 -14.23
C THR A 87 2.81 1.90 -14.71
N PHE A 88 3.11 2.84 -13.81
CA PHE A 88 3.42 4.24 -14.16
C PHE A 88 4.92 4.54 -14.10
N ASP A 89 5.34 5.57 -14.85
CA ASP A 89 6.75 5.94 -15.00
C ASP A 89 7.20 7.01 -13.99
N ILE A 90 6.25 7.70 -13.35
CA ILE A 90 6.50 8.69 -12.30
C ILE A 90 6.58 8.01 -10.91
N PRO A 91 7.27 8.62 -9.92
CA PRO A 91 7.19 8.16 -8.54
C PRO A 91 5.75 8.20 -8.02
N VAL A 92 5.34 7.11 -7.35
CA VAL A 92 4.05 7.02 -6.65
C VAL A 92 4.31 6.70 -5.19
N ILE A 93 3.79 7.54 -4.31
CA ILE A 93 4.02 7.53 -2.87
C ILE A 93 2.70 7.17 -2.18
N GLY A 94 2.74 6.27 -1.20
CA GLY A 94 1.62 5.99 -0.32
C GLY A 94 1.67 6.86 0.93
N LEU A 95 0.51 7.24 1.48
CA LEU A 95 0.45 7.94 2.77
C LEU A 95 0.96 7.06 3.90
N ALA A 96 0.53 5.79 3.94
CA ALA A 96 0.89 4.89 5.02
C ALA A 96 2.37 4.53 4.98
N GLU A 97 2.87 4.12 3.81
CA GLU A 97 4.29 3.82 3.62
C GLU A 97 5.16 5.02 3.98
N ALA A 98 4.81 6.23 3.51
CA ALA A 98 5.60 7.41 3.80
C ALA A 98 5.64 7.72 5.31
N ALA A 99 4.49 7.63 5.98
CA ALA A 99 4.42 7.84 7.43
C ALA A 99 5.26 6.81 8.19
N MET A 100 5.10 5.52 7.87
CA MET A 100 5.80 4.43 8.56
C MET A 100 7.32 4.48 8.35
N LEU A 101 7.78 4.76 7.12
CA LEU A 101 9.21 4.89 6.83
C LEU A 101 9.82 6.10 7.54
N THR A 102 9.10 7.23 7.58
CA THR A 102 9.55 8.43 8.31
C THR A 102 9.61 8.14 9.81
N ALA A 103 8.62 7.46 10.37
CA ALA A 103 8.63 7.06 11.77
C ALA A 103 9.79 6.13 12.11
N CYS A 104 10.14 5.21 11.20
CA CYS A 104 11.29 4.33 11.34
C CYS A 104 12.64 5.07 11.36
N MET A 105 12.72 6.29 10.82
CA MET A 105 13.90 7.15 10.90
C MET A 105 13.99 7.91 12.23
N ALA A 106 12.84 8.20 12.86
CA ALA A 106 12.76 9.01 14.07
C ALA A 106 12.86 8.18 15.37
N GLY A 107 12.56 6.88 15.34
CA GLY A 107 12.65 6.01 16.51
C GLY A 107 12.70 4.52 16.18
N ARG A 108 12.88 3.67 17.20
CA ARG A 108 13.04 2.23 16.99
C ARG A 108 11.71 1.56 16.70
N ARG A 109 10.64 1.88 17.40
CA ARG A 109 9.29 1.34 17.14
C ARG A 109 8.26 2.47 17.05
N PHE A 110 7.35 2.37 16.09
CA PHE A 110 6.24 3.30 15.92
C PHE A 110 4.91 2.66 16.28
N ALA A 111 3.95 3.41 16.80
CA ALA A 111 2.57 2.97 16.91
C ALA A 111 1.65 3.77 15.99
N ILE A 112 0.59 3.11 15.53
CA ILE A 112 -0.47 3.72 14.73
C ILE A 112 -1.68 3.97 15.65
N VAL A 113 -2.22 5.19 15.61
CA VAL A 113 -3.45 5.57 16.32
C VAL A 113 -4.48 6.02 15.29
N THR A 114 -5.66 5.40 15.29
CA THR A 114 -6.73 5.70 14.33
C THR A 114 -8.11 5.73 14.99
N PHE A 115 -9.14 6.08 14.22
CA PHE A 115 -10.44 6.52 14.72
C PHE A 115 -11.58 5.51 14.57
N ALA A 116 -11.35 4.36 13.93
CA ALA A 116 -12.39 3.34 13.73
C ALA A 116 -11.84 1.91 13.80
N GLN A 117 -12.55 1.04 14.54
CA GLN A 117 -12.19 -0.38 14.68
C GLN A 117 -12.07 -1.14 13.35
N ALA A 118 -12.91 -0.80 12.36
CA ALA A 118 -12.90 -1.46 11.05
C ALA A 118 -11.56 -1.31 10.30
N LEU A 119 -10.78 -0.27 10.60
CA LEU A 119 -9.50 0.02 9.95
C LEU A 119 -8.37 -0.92 10.41
N GLY A 120 -8.42 -1.41 11.65
CA GLY A 120 -7.33 -2.17 12.28
C GLY A 120 -6.82 -3.32 11.44
N PRO A 121 -7.67 -4.29 11.06
CA PRO A 121 -7.23 -5.44 10.27
C PRO A 121 -6.56 -5.05 8.95
N TRP A 122 -7.05 -4.00 8.29
CA TRP A 122 -6.46 -3.53 7.04
C TRP A 122 -5.12 -2.81 7.27
N TYR A 123 -4.98 -2.05 8.35
CA TYR A 123 -3.72 -1.39 8.68
C TYR A 123 -2.65 -2.38 9.15
N GLU A 124 -3.02 -3.45 9.87
CA GLU A 124 -2.11 -4.55 10.21
C GLU A 124 -1.56 -5.23 8.95
N GLU A 125 -2.42 -5.46 7.96
CA GLU A 125 -2.02 -5.99 6.65
C GLU A 125 -1.07 -5.03 5.93
N CYS A 126 -1.40 -3.74 5.90
CA CYS A 126 -0.54 -2.71 5.30
C CYS A 126 0.87 -2.72 5.95
N VAL A 127 0.96 -2.70 7.28
CA VAL A 127 2.23 -2.80 8.01
C VAL A 127 3.03 -4.05 7.61
N ARG A 128 2.35 -5.21 7.52
CA ARG A 128 2.97 -6.47 7.14
C ARG A 128 3.45 -6.45 5.69
N ASP A 129 2.64 -5.93 4.77
CA ASP A 129 2.93 -5.91 3.34
C ASP A 129 4.11 -4.97 3.01
N HIS A 130 4.35 -3.95 3.85
CA HIS A 130 5.56 -3.12 3.82
C HIS A 130 6.76 -3.73 4.58
N GLY A 131 6.61 -4.91 5.20
CA GLY A 131 7.69 -5.57 5.93
C GLY A 131 8.04 -4.90 7.27
N LEU A 132 7.14 -4.11 7.84
CA LEU A 132 7.40 -3.27 9.02
C LEU A 132 6.82 -3.81 10.33
N ARG A 133 6.40 -5.09 10.35
CA ARG A 133 5.77 -5.71 11.54
C ARG A 133 6.63 -5.55 12.81
N GLU A 134 7.93 -5.84 12.71
CA GLU A 134 8.86 -5.74 13.85
C GLU A 134 9.13 -4.28 14.28
N ARG A 135 8.82 -3.31 13.41
CA ARG A 135 8.95 -1.88 13.70
C ARG A 135 7.65 -1.26 14.21
N CYS A 136 6.53 -1.98 14.13
CA CYS A 136 5.24 -1.55 14.66
C CYS A 136 5.08 -2.01 16.12
N ALA A 137 4.92 -1.05 17.03
CA ALA A 137 4.64 -1.26 18.44
C ALA A 137 3.22 -1.81 18.65
N GLY A 138 2.27 -1.25 17.92
CA GLY A 138 0.87 -1.63 17.97
C GLY A 138 0.01 -0.71 17.10
N ILE A 139 -1.24 -1.13 16.88
CA ILE A 139 -2.27 -0.33 16.23
C ILE A 139 -3.42 -0.15 17.21
N ARG A 140 -3.70 1.10 17.57
CA ARG A 140 -4.76 1.47 18.49
C ARG A 140 -5.89 2.17 17.74
N MET A 141 -7.12 1.84 18.10
CA MET A 141 -8.32 2.33 17.44
C MET A 141 -9.34 2.84 18.45
N LEU A 142 -10.03 3.93 18.11
CA LEU A 142 -11.27 4.29 18.78
C LEU A 142 -12.41 3.39 18.34
N ASP A 143 -13.34 3.15 19.26
CA ASP A 143 -14.60 2.43 19.03
C ASP A 143 -15.80 3.34 19.31
N THR A 144 -15.81 4.51 18.66
CA THR A 144 -16.90 5.47 18.79
C THR A 144 -17.32 5.99 17.42
N PRO A 145 -18.63 6.20 17.17
CA PRO A 145 -19.11 6.77 15.92
C PRO A 145 -18.65 8.23 15.80
N PHE A 146 -18.54 8.73 14.57
CA PHE A 146 -18.22 10.13 14.26
C PHE A 146 -19.36 10.77 13.45
N LYS A 147 -19.48 12.10 13.50
CA LYS A 147 -20.54 12.83 12.80
C LYS A 147 -20.24 13.03 11.32
N ALA A 148 -19.03 13.50 11.02
CA ALA A 148 -18.58 13.81 9.66
C ALA A 148 -17.14 13.36 9.48
N ILE A 149 -16.84 12.71 8.35
CA ILE A 149 -15.52 12.12 8.11
C ILE A 149 -14.40 13.16 8.11
N SER A 150 -14.62 14.38 7.63
CA SER A 150 -13.60 15.44 7.61
C SER A 150 -13.35 16.10 8.96
N GLU A 151 -14.23 15.89 9.95
CA GLU A 151 -14.17 16.55 11.26
C GLU A 151 -13.62 15.64 12.35
N VAL A 152 -13.37 14.36 12.05
CA VAL A 152 -12.94 13.34 13.02
C VAL A 152 -11.74 13.80 13.84
N GLY A 153 -10.73 14.40 13.21
CA GLY A 153 -9.52 14.85 13.90
C GLY A 153 -9.78 15.94 14.94
N THR A 154 -10.83 16.76 14.76
CA THR A 154 -11.23 17.79 15.73
C THR A 154 -12.23 17.23 16.74
N GLU A 155 -13.20 16.44 16.27
CA GLU A 155 -14.25 15.82 17.11
C GLU A 155 -13.66 14.86 18.14
N LYS A 156 -12.61 14.12 17.76
CA LYS A 156 -12.02 13.04 18.55
C LYS A 156 -10.65 13.37 19.12
N GLU A 157 -10.24 14.63 19.08
CA GLU A 157 -8.87 15.05 19.42
C GLU A 157 -8.42 14.50 20.78
N ASP A 158 -9.20 14.75 21.84
CA ASP A 158 -8.85 14.31 23.19
C ASP A 158 -8.78 12.78 23.32
N LEU A 159 -9.73 12.07 22.73
CA LEU A 159 -9.75 10.60 22.72
C LEU A 159 -8.55 10.02 21.96
N LEU A 160 -8.14 10.65 20.86
CA LEU A 160 -6.97 10.25 20.08
C LEU A 160 -5.68 10.51 20.86
N VAL A 161 -5.58 11.62 21.60
CA VAL A 161 -4.44 11.92 22.47
C VAL A 161 -4.34 10.92 23.63
N ASP A 162 -5.45 10.59 24.29
CA ASP A 162 -5.46 9.57 25.35
C ASP A 162 -5.01 8.21 24.81
N LEU A 163 -5.49 7.85 23.61
CA LEU A 163 -5.11 6.59 22.97
C LEU A 163 -3.63 6.57 22.55
N ALA A 164 -3.10 7.72 22.11
CA ALA A 164 -1.68 7.93 21.83
C ALA A 164 -0.81 7.78 23.10
N GLN A 165 -1.21 8.36 24.22
CA GLN A 165 -0.50 8.21 25.50
C GLN A 165 -0.45 6.75 25.92
N ARG A 166 -1.55 6.01 25.73
CA ARG A 166 -1.58 4.57 25.99
C ARG A 166 -0.66 3.79 25.06
N ALA A 167 -0.56 4.14 23.78
CA ALA A 167 0.40 3.49 22.87
C ALA A 167 1.85 3.68 23.34
N ILE A 168 2.17 4.85 23.90
CA ILE A 168 3.51 5.13 24.44
C ILE A 168 3.77 4.28 25.69
N VAL A 169 2.84 4.30 26.66
CA VAL A 169 3.04 3.65 27.97
C VAL A 169 2.92 2.12 27.89
N GLU A 170 1.95 1.61 27.14
CA GLU A 170 1.63 0.18 27.10
C GLU A 170 2.40 -0.56 25.99
N ASP A 171 2.65 0.08 24.83
CA ASP A 171 3.31 -0.57 23.68
C ASP A 171 4.78 -0.17 23.51
N GLU A 172 5.27 0.76 24.35
CA GLU A 172 6.62 1.35 24.29
C GLU A 172 6.91 1.99 22.92
N ALA A 173 5.93 2.74 22.39
CA ALA A 173 6.10 3.44 21.12
C ALA A 173 7.05 4.64 21.24
N ASP A 174 8.13 4.64 20.44
CA ASP A 174 9.07 5.77 20.35
C ASP A 174 8.56 6.89 19.44
N VAL A 175 7.62 6.57 18.54
CA VAL A 175 7.06 7.50 17.54
C VAL A 175 5.60 7.15 17.31
N LEU A 176 4.77 8.16 17.09
CA LEU A 176 3.36 7.97 16.78
C LEU A 176 3.01 8.38 15.35
N ILE A 177 2.01 7.70 14.78
CA ILE A 177 1.36 8.06 13.53
C ILE A 177 -0.14 8.16 13.79
N PHE A 178 -0.71 9.36 13.61
CA PHE A 178 -2.16 9.50 13.53
C PHE A 178 -2.62 9.11 12.13
N ALA A 179 -3.20 7.91 12.00
CA ALA A 179 -3.47 7.29 10.71
C ALA A 179 -4.92 7.47 10.24
N GLY A 180 -5.04 7.80 8.96
CA GLY A 180 -6.28 8.02 8.25
C GLY A 180 -6.39 9.45 7.77
N ALA A 181 -6.76 9.66 6.51
CA ALA A 181 -6.79 10.97 5.85
C ALA A 181 -7.45 12.11 6.67
N PRO A 182 -8.57 11.86 7.39
CA PRO A 182 -9.17 12.86 8.28
C PRO A 182 -8.34 13.35 9.46
N LEU A 183 -7.29 12.62 9.84
CA LEU A 183 -6.41 12.98 10.96
C LEU A 183 -5.24 13.86 10.52
N SER A 184 -5.17 14.22 9.23
CA SER A 184 -4.11 15.09 8.71
C SER A 184 -4.14 16.47 9.40
N GLY A 185 -2.97 16.98 9.76
CA GLY A 185 -2.76 18.17 10.55
C GLY A 185 -2.94 17.99 12.06
N LEU A 186 -3.40 16.82 12.54
CA LEU A 186 -3.57 16.59 13.98
C LEU A 186 -2.22 16.57 14.70
N ALA A 187 -1.19 15.97 14.11
CA ALA A 187 0.14 15.86 14.72
C ALA A 187 0.71 17.22 15.15
N GLU A 188 0.54 18.25 14.32
CA GLU A 188 0.96 19.63 14.62
C GLU A 188 0.13 20.22 15.77
N ARG A 189 -1.20 20.01 15.78
CA ARG A 189 -2.09 20.58 16.81
C ARG A 189 -1.85 20.04 18.20
N VAL A 190 -1.52 18.75 18.33
CA VAL A 190 -1.39 18.08 19.63
C VAL A 190 0.06 17.78 20.02
N ALA A 191 1.04 18.35 19.31
CA ALA A 191 2.45 18.10 19.55
C ALA A 191 2.85 18.32 21.03
N ASP A 192 2.37 19.41 21.64
CA ASP A 192 2.69 19.77 23.02
C ASP A 192 2.06 18.82 24.07
N ARG A 193 1.12 17.97 23.66
CA ARG A 193 0.39 17.02 24.51
C ARG A 193 0.97 15.61 24.48
N ILE A 194 1.96 15.37 23.61
CA ILE A 194 2.51 14.05 23.31
C ILE A 194 4.03 14.07 23.49
N PRO A 195 4.60 13.22 24.37
CA PRO A 195 6.01 13.31 24.74
C PRO A 195 6.98 12.66 23.73
N VAL A 196 6.50 12.18 22.59
CA VAL A 196 7.30 11.51 21.54
C VAL A 196 7.02 12.14 20.17
N PRO A 197 7.91 12.00 19.18
CA PRO A 197 7.65 12.49 17.82
C PRO A 197 6.35 11.94 17.24
N VAL A 198 5.60 12.82 16.56
CA VAL A 198 4.36 12.46 15.88
C VAL A 198 4.50 12.77 14.39
N VAL A 199 4.31 11.74 13.55
CA VAL A 199 4.42 11.86 12.10
C VAL A 199 3.04 12.14 11.51
N ASP A 200 2.94 13.24 10.76
CA ASP A 200 1.82 13.48 9.87
C ASP A 200 2.03 12.76 8.52
N GLN A 201 1.08 11.91 8.15
CA GLN A 201 1.14 11.09 6.94
C GLN A 201 1.20 11.90 5.63
N VAL A 202 0.52 13.05 5.57
CA VAL A 202 0.48 13.89 4.37
C VAL A 202 1.78 14.66 4.23
N VAL A 203 2.26 15.25 5.32
CA VAL A 203 3.55 15.95 5.36
C VAL A 203 4.68 15.00 4.95
N ALA A 204 4.71 13.79 5.52
CA ALA A 204 5.68 12.76 5.17
C ALA A 204 5.62 12.40 3.68
N ALA A 205 4.43 12.18 3.13
CA ALA A 205 4.27 11.82 1.72
C ALA A 205 4.70 12.94 0.76
N VAL A 206 4.37 14.20 1.07
CA VAL A 206 4.81 15.36 0.27
C VAL A 206 6.34 15.43 0.26
N LYS A 207 6.99 15.34 1.42
CA LYS A 207 8.46 15.41 1.50
C LYS A 207 9.16 14.26 0.80
N GLN A 208 8.62 13.05 0.91
CA GLN A 208 9.18 11.91 0.18
C GLN A 208 8.95 12.03 -1.33
N ALA A 209 7.82 12.56 -1.78
CA ALA A 209 7.58 12.82 -3.19
C ALA A 209 8.58 13.85 -3.74
N GLU A 210 8.80 14.96 -3.04
CA GLU A 210 9.82 15.96 -3.39
C GLU A 210 11.22 15.33 -3.48
N ALA A 211 11.59 14.52 -2.49
CA ALA A 211 12.88 13.83 -2.48
C ALA A 211 13.03 12.89 -3.67
N LEU A 212 12.02 12.07 -3.98
CA LEU A 212 12.08 11.11 -5.09
C LEU A 212 12.13 11.80 -6.46
N VAL A 213 11.41 12.92 -6.64
CA VAL A 213 11.51 13.75 -7.85
C VAL A 213 12.92 14.35 -7.97
N ALA A 214 13.48 14.87 -6.88
CA ALA A 214 14.83 15.45 -6.86
C ALA A 214 15.91 14.41 -7.19
N LEU A 215 15.76 13.17 -6.70
CA LEU A 215 16.69 12.07 -6.95
C LEU A 215 16.68 11.56 -8.41
N ARG A 216 15.61 11.84 -9.17
CA ARG A 216 15.45 11.43 -10.58
C ARG A 216 15.73 9.93 -10.81
N LEU A 217 15.24 9.09 -9.90
CA LEU A 217 15.40 7.65 -10.01
C LEU A 217 14.73 7.13 -11.29
N ARG A 218 15.41 6.21 -11.99
CA ARG A 218 14.86 5.60 -13.20
C ARG A 218 13.77 4.60 -12.85
N LYS A 219 12.71 4.58 -13.64
CA LYS A 219 11.70 3.51 -13.62
C LYS A 219 12.37 2.14 -13.81
N ALA A 220 11.98 1.17 -12.99
CA ALA A 220 12.45 -0.21 -13.08
C ALA A 220 12.06 -0.84 -14.43
N THR A 221 13.05 -1.44 -15.10
CA THR A 221 12.87 -2.22 -16.35
C THR A 221 13.01 -3.73 -16.13
N ALA A 222 13.40 -4.15 -14.93
CA ALA A 222 13.53 -5.53 -14.49
C ALA A 222 12.97 -5.69 -13.07
N GLY A 223 12.83 -6.94 -12.62
CA GLY A 223 12.23 -7.26 -11.30
C GLY A 223 10.71 -7.12 -11.27
N THR A 224 10.15 -7.11 -10.06
CA THR A 224 8.70 -7.14 -9.82
C THR A 224 7.98 -5.86 -10.26
N PHE A 225 8.64 -4.71 -10.20
CA PHE A 225 8.02 -3.42 -10.59
C PHE A 225 8.30 -3.00 -12.04
N ARG A 226 8.76 -3.92 -12.90
CA ARG A 226 8.85 -3.64 -14.34
C ARG A 226 7.44 -3.49 -14.92
N ARG A 227 7.25 -2.57 -15.88
CA ARG A 227 5.96 -2.45 -16.57
C ARG A 227 5.62 -3.76 -17.30
N PRO A 228 4.41 -4.33 -17.14
CA PRO A 228 4.01 -5.55 -17.83
C PRO A 228 3.96 -5.36 -19.35
N ALA A 229 3.97 -6.46 -20.10
CA ALA A 229 3.77 -6.41 -21.55
C ALA A 229 2.34 -5.94 -21.90
N ALA A 230 2.21 -5.20 -22.99
CA ALA A 230 0.93 -4.74 -23.49
C ALA A 230 0.01 -5.92 -23.84
N LYS A 231 -1.27 -5.79 -23.51
CA LYS A 231 -2.33 -6.74 -23.89
C LYS A 231 -3.67 -6.00 -24.09
N PRO A 232 -4.55 -6.47 -24.99
CA PRO A 232 -5.87 -5.88 -25.17
C PRO A 232 -6.68 -5.88 -23.86
N THR A 233 -7.46 -4.83 -23.66
CA THR A 233 -8.35 -4.64 -22.51
C THR A 233 -9.79 -4.47 -22.97
N THR A 234 -10.74 -4.89 -22.12
CA THR A 234 -12.17 -4.78 -22.37
C THR A 234 -12.85 -4.23 -21.13
N GLY A 235 -13.64 -3.16 -21.27
CA GLY A 235 -14.46 -2.60 -20.19
C GLY A 235 -13.70 -1.81 -19.12
N LEU A 236 -12.43 -1.48 -19.35
CA LEU A 236 -11.68 -0.55 -18.48
C LEU A 236 -11.92 0.91 -18.88
N ALA A 237 -11.70 1.84 -17.95
CA ALA A 237 -11.65 3.25 -18.27
C ALA A 237 -10.61 3.53 -19.36
N ASP A 238 -10.95 4.39 -20.33
CA ASP A 238 -10.17 4.58 -21.57
C ASP A 238 -8.71 4.92 -21.31
N ALA A 239 -8.43 5.82 -20.35
CA ALA A 239 -7.07 6.23 -20.00
C ALA A 239 -6.25 5.05 -19.44
N LEU A 240 -6.84 4.25 -18.55
CA LEU A 240 -6.18 3.08 -17.97
C LEU A 240 -5.99 1.96 -19.01
N GLY A 241 -7.00 1.72 -19.85
CA GLY A 241 -6.90 0.79 -20.97
C GLY A 241 -5.78 1.19 -21.94
N ALA A 242 -5.71 2.47 -22.32
CA ALA A 242 -4.63 3.02 -23.14
C ALA A 242 -3.26 2.86 -22.49
N ARG A 243 -3.16 3.04 -21.17
CA ARG A 243 -1.92 2.81 -20.41
C ARG A 243 -1.51 1.34 -20.42
N LEU A 244 -2.43 0.40 -20.18
CA LEU A 244 -2.11 -1.04 -20.16
C LEU A 244 -1.81 -1.60 -21.56
N GLU A 245 -2.42 -1.04 -22.60
CA GLU A 245 -2.18 -1.40 -24.01
C GLU A 245 -0.99 -0.65 -24.63
N HIS A 246 -0.32 0.23 -23.85
CA HIS A 246 0.79 1.06 -24.28
C HIS A 246 0.45 2.05 -25.41
N ARG A 247 -0.84 2.37 -25.61
CA ARG A 247 -1.30 3.34 -26.61
C ARG A 247 -0.96 4.80 -26.23
N ASP A 248 -0.77 5.07 -24.95
CA ASP A 248 -0.40 6.39 -24.42
C ASP A 248 1.07 6.77 -24.67
N SER A 249 1.95 5.76 -24.83
CA SER A 249 3.38 5.91 -25.06
C SER A 249 3.73 6.64 -26.36
N CYS A 250 2.84 6.58 -27.36
CA CYS A 250 3.15 7.05 -28.72
C CYS A 250 2.97 8.57 -28.92
N GLN A 251 2.54 9.31 -27.89
CA GLN A 251 2.33 10.76 -28.00
C GLN A 251 3.57 11.60 -27.65
N ARG A 252 4.63 11.02 -27.07
CA ARG A 252 5.84 11.76 -26.66
C ARG A 252 6.89 12.00 -27.75
N GLY A 253 6.72 11.47 -28.95
CA GLY A 253 7.55 11.78 -30.11
C GLY A 253 6.68 11.78 -31.35
N GLY A 254 6.69 12.85 -32.14
CA GLY A 254 5.79 13.10 -33.27
C GLY A 254 5.86 12.12 -34.46
N ARG A 255 6.11 10.83 -34.23
CA ARG A 255 5.88 9.76 -35.20
C ARG A 255 4.63 9.00 -34.79
N ARG A 256 3.60 9.06 -35.62
CA ARG A 256 2.45 8.14 -35.54
C ARG A 256 2.98 6.71 -35.41
N CYS A 257 2.61 6.01 -34.34
CA CYS A 257 2.73 4.56 -34.32
C CYS A 257 1.84 4.02 -35.45
N GLU A 258 2.47 3.45 -36.47
CA GLU A 258 1.75 2.52 -37.33
C GLU A 258 1.20 1.40 -36.44
N LYS A 259 -0.10 1.14 -36.59
CA LYS A 259 -0.76 0.03 -35.90
C LYS A 259 0.06 -1.24 -36.20
N PRO A 260 0.39 -2.08 -35.20
CA PRO A 260 0.91 -3.40 -35.50
C PRO A 260 -0.12 -4.08 -36.38
N ASN A 261 0.28 -4.46 -37.60
CA ASN A 261 -0.55 -5.25 -38.49
C ASN A 261 -1.14 -6.39 -37.67
N SER A 262 -2.46 -6.53 -37.75
CA SER A 262 -3.23 -7.62 -37.17
C SER A 262 -2.45 -8.93 -37.31
N PHE A 263 -2.17 -9.57 -36.18
CA PHE A 263 -1.72 -10.96 -36.16
C PHE A 263 -2.79 -11.79 -36.88
N SER A 264 -2.54 -12.07 -38.16
CA SER A 264 -3.24 -13.10 -38.91
C SER A 264 -2.89 -14.42 -38.24
N MET A 265 -3.82 -14.98 -37.46
CA MET A 265 -3.76 -16.39 -37.13
C MET A 265 -3.89 -17.18 -38.42
N ALA A 266 -2.75 -17.55 -39.01
CA ALA A 266 -2.70 -18.58 -40.02
C ALA A 266 -3.22 -19.87 -39.38
N ARG A 267 -4.45 -20.25 -39.73
CA ARG A 267 -4.98 -21.58 -39.42
C ARG A 267 -4.02 -22.63 -40.00
N PRO A 268 -3.56 -23.62 -39.22
CA PRO A 268 -2.81 -24.71 -39.80
C PRO A 268 -3.74 -25.48 -40.75
N LYS A 269 -3.33 -25.61 -42.02
CA LYS A 269 -3.99 -26.48 -42.99
C LYS A 269 -3.95 -27.91 -42.46
N ALA A 270 -5.13 -28.48 -42.25
CA ALA A 270 -5.30 -29.89 -41.97
C ALA A 270 -4.75 -30.71 -43.15
N ASN A 271 -3.75 -31.55 -42.89
CA ASN A 271 -3.37 -32.59 -43.84
C ASN A 271 -3.83 -33.93 -43.26
N ARG A 272 -4.92 -34.46 -43.84
CA ARG A 272 -5.34 -35.85 -43.65
C ARG A 272 -4.37 -36.74 -44.43
N ARG A 273 -3.75 -37.70 -43.76
CA ARG A 273 -3.57 -39.07 -44.27
C ARG A 273 -3.15 -40.02 -43.14
N ASP A 274 -4.01 -41.03 -43.02
CA ASP A 274 -3.77 -42.44 -42.71
C ASP A 274 -3.31 -42.86 -41.30
N SER A 275 -4.29 -43.49 -40.66
CA SER A 275 -4.31 -44.33 -39.47
C SER A 275 -3.56 -45.66 -39.63
N GLN A 276 -2.86 -46.10 -38.58
CA GLN A 276 -2.99 -47.41 -37.91
C GLN A 276 -2.00 -47.52 -36.71
N PRO A 277 -2.26 -48.42 -35.72
CA PRO A 277 -2.10 -48.11 -34.29
C PRO A 277 -0.86 -48.77 -33.65
N GLY A 278 -0.38 -48.20 -32.54
CA GLY A 278 0.60 -48.88 -31.70
C GLY A 278 1.02 -48.10 -30.45
N GLY A 279 0.76 -48.70 -29.27
CA GLY A 279 1.59 -48.54 -28.08
C GLY A 279 1.27 -47.36 -27.15
N ALA A 280 0.40 -47.62 -26.16
CA ALA A 280 0.37 -46.81 -24.95
C ALA A 280 1.66 -47.05 -24.14
N MET A 281 2.41 -45.98 -23.85
CA MET A 281 3.51 -46.02 -22.89
C MET A 281 3.28 -44.92 -21.85
N ILE A 282 2.82 -45.36 -20.69
CA ILE A 282 2.74 -44.58 -19.45
C ILE A 282 4.17 -44.42 -18.95
N TRP A 283 4.63 -43.19 -18.72
CA TRP A 283 5.90 -42.93 -18.05
C TRP A 283 5.65 -42.08 -16.80
N ILE A 284 5.83 -42.72 -15.65
CA ILE A 284 5.93 -42.12 -14.32
C ILE A 284 7.42 -42.08 -13.97
N PRO A 285 8.02 -40.94 -13.63
CA PRO A 285 9.26 -40.94 -12.88
C PRO A 285 8.98 -40.82 -11.37
N ASN A 286 9.38 -41.89 -10.68
CA ASN A 286 9.40 -42.07 -9.23
C ASN A 286 10.21 -41.00 -8.50
N GLY A 287 9.76 -40.73 -7.28
CA GLY A 287 10.51 -39.99 -6.27
C GLY A 287 11.82 -40.67 -5.88
N SER A 288 12.74 -39.84 -5.39
CA SER A 288 13.89 -40.27 -4.61
C SER A 288 13.82 -39.58 -3.25
N SER A 289 13.64 -40.40 -2.24
CA SER A 289 13.86 -40.09 -0.83
C SER A 289 15.35 -39.85 -0.59
N PHE A 290 15.69 -38.82 0.18
CA PHE A 290 16.97 -38.78 0.87
C PHE A 290 16.75 -39.07 2.35
N ALA A 291 17.35 -40.18 2.75
CA ALA A 291 17.23 -40.79 4.06
C ALA A 291 17.95 -39.98 5.14
N SER A 292 17.33 -40.01 6.32
CA SER A 292 17.91 -39.73 7.62
C SER A 292 19.21 -40.50 7.87
N ARG A 293 20.23 -39.83 8.37
CA ARG A 293 21.31 -40.49 9.13
C ARG A 293 20.99 -40.44 10.62
N ARG A 294 20.69 -41.60 11.20
CA ARG A 294 20.85 -41.90 12.63
C ARG A 294 22.12 -42.74 12.81
N THR A 295 23.04 -42.24 13.61
CA THR A 295 23.91 -42.97 14.54
C THR A 295 23.84 -42.13 15.82
N GLY A 296 23.58 -42.59 17.04
CA GLY A 296 23.47 -43.90 17.64
C GLY A 296 24.05 -43.78 19.05
N LYS A 297 23.21 -43.69 20.09
CA LYS A 297 23.42 -44.32 21.40
C LYS A 297 22.24 -44.06 22.34
N VAL A 298 21.57 -45.16 22.67
CA VAL A 298 20.60 -45.32 23.74
C VAL A 298 21.36 -45.53 25.04
N ARG A 299 20.97 -44.82 26.11
CA ARG A 299 21.07 -45.35 27.48
C ARG A 299 19.84 -44.89 28.27
N THR A 300 19.09 -45.89 28.71
CA THR A 300 17.86 -45.86 29.49
C THR A 300 18.13 -45.58 30.97
N GLY A 301 17.34 -44.71 31.59
CA GLY A 301 17.22 -44.58 33.05
C GLY A 301 15.80 -44.15 33.41
N LYS A 302 15.11 -44.98 34.21
CA LYS A 302 13.71 -44.87 34.64
C LYS A 302 13.44 -43.65 35.55
N PRO A 303 12.16 -43.22 35.67
CA PRO A 303 11.76 -42.17 36.61
C PRO A 303 11.53 -42.75 38.01
N THR A 304 12.01 -42.06 39.04
CA THR A 304 11.59 -42.27 40.43
C THR A 304 10.59 -41.18 40.82
N SER A 305 9.41 -41.64 41.18
CA SER A 305 8.42 -40.96 42.00
C SER A 305 9.04 -40.45 43.30
N ASP A 306 8.70 -39.24 43.73
CA ASP A 306 8.46 -39.00 45.14
C ASP A 306 7.47 -37.84 45.38
N THR A 307 6.40 -38.24 46.05
CA THR A 307 5.38 -37.47 46.76
C THR A 307 5.99 -36.62 47.87
N MET A 308 5.56 -35.36 47.99
CA MET A 308 5.35 -34.75 49.31
C MET A 308 4.29 -33.64 49.24
N LYS A 309 3.15 -33.91 49.88
CA LYS A 309 2.26 -32.91 50.49
C LYS A 309 3.01 -32.25 51.65
N VAL A 310 2.63 -31.02 52.01
CA VAL A 310 2.24 -30.61 53.39
C VAL A 310 1.91 -29.10 53.44
N THR A 311 0.61 -28.86 53.62
CA THR A 311 -0.15 -27.85 54.40
C THR A 311 0.23 -26.37 54.47
N ALA A 312 -0.83 -25.58 54.23
CA ALA A 312 -1.08 -24.26 54.77
C ALA A 312 -1.11 -24.20 56.32
N ARG A 313 -0.74 -23.03 56.84
CA ARG A 313 -1.35 -22.39 58.01
C ARG A 313 -1.62 -20.94 57.66
#